data_AF-A0A935PAI7-F1
#
_entry.id   AF-A0A935PAI7-F1
#
_cell.length_a   1.000
_cell.length_b   1.000
_cell.length_c   1.000
_cell.angle_alpha   90.00
_cell.angle_beta   90.00
_cell.angle_gamma   90.00
#
_symmetry.space_group_name_H-M   'P 1'
#
loop_
_entity.id
_entity.type
_entity.pdbx_description
1 polymer ?
#
loop_
_entity_poly.entity_id
_entity_poly.type
_entity_poly.pdbx_seq_one_letter_code
_entity_poly.pdbx_strand_id
1 'polypeptide(L)'
;MQPDDMRIALTALTIMNSAYLGNALSLVIHDRTGHKAGIIDLVMQMVPHNRLQVMGHINQELIFNKEQPLKGCCLIVNDNKSFNNVVSHMDPLLGRGSATMRNPYKTRFGSGIEELRAEGPVSCIVLVKSFMDCSLTHPYILRVNAQGGANEYSEHLPALYGHASQDLFVVDAAMFKKNMELLKPGTVHVPFADDLSKYLNANGQVDRSPSYEVIHRLLISTTLMNNIKAPSRAKVMAMLYDVDEAAMANWLSSRGNENHEYKLLRERKRSNKEPVDRGQAAYGYEIRLLPSLGLA
;
A
#
# COMPACT_ATOMS: atom_id res chain seq x y z
N MET A 1 -5.42 -20.34 -11.40
CA MET A 1 -6.28 -19.42 -10.63
C MET A 1 -7.35 -18.85 -11.57
N GLN A 2 -8.64 -18.83 -11.19
CA GLN A 2 -9.68 -18.29 -12.07
C GLN A 2 -9.58 -16.75 -12.19
N PRO A 3 -10.07 -16.12 -13.27
CA PRO A 3 -10.00 -14.66 -13.44
C PRO A 3 -10.60 -13.89 -12.25
N ASP A 4 -11.71 -14.35 -11.69
CA ASP A 4 -12.36 -13.70 -10.54
C ASP A 4 -11.59 -13.89 -9.22
N ASP A 5 -10.86 -14.99 -9.07
CA ASP A 5 -9.91 -15.17 -7.95
C ASP A 5 -8.79 -14.15 -8.05
N MET A 6 -8.26 -13.93 -9.25
CA MET A 6 -7.19 -12.97 -9.49
C MET A 6 -7.64 -11.53 -9.26
N ARG A 7 -8.85 -11.17 -9.70
CA ARG A 7 -9.44 -9.86 -9.43
C ARG A 7 -9.56 -9.60 -7.93
N ILE A 8 -10.07 -10.58 -7.17
CA ILE A 8 -10.20 -10.45 -5.71
C ILE A 8 -8.83 -10.36 -5.04
N ALA A 9 -7.85 -11.18 -5.46
CA ALA A 9 -6.51 -11.15 -4.90
C ALA A 9 -5.85 -9.77 -5.05
N LEU A 10 -5.88 -9.20 -6.27
CA LEU A 10 -5.30 -7.88 -6.56
C LEU A 10 -6.04 -6.75 -5.84
N THR A 11 -7.38 -6.84 -5.76
CA THR A 11 -8.20 -5.86 -5.03
C THR A 11 -7.89 -5.90 -3.53
N ALA A 12 -7.86 -7.11 -2.95
CA ALA A 12 -7.51 -7.31 -1.55
C ALA A 12 -6.11 -6.78 -1.24
N LEU A 13 -5.12 -7.08 -2.08
CA LEU A 13 -3.75 -6.59 -1.93
C LEU A 13 -3.69 -5.05 -1.92
N THR A 14 -4.43 -4.40 -2.81
CA THR A 14 -4.51 -2.94 -2.88
C THR A 14 -5.10 -2.37 -1.61
N ILE A 15 -6.20 -2.97 -1.12
CA ILE A 15 -6.93 -2.53 0.06
C ILE A 15 -6.12 -2.73 1.34
N MET A 16 -5.38 -3.83 1.43
CA MET A 16 -4.45 -4.12 2.53
C MET A 16 -3.34 -3.08 2.67
N ASN A 17 -2.93 -2.42 1.58
CA ASN A 17 -1.91 -1.37 1.60
C ASN A 17 -2.50 0.05 1.63
N SER A 18 -3.79 0.22 1.30
CA SER A 18 -4.43 1.52 1.10
C SER A 18 -4.37 2.45 2.33
N ALA A 19 -4.64 1.92 3.53
CA ALA A 19 -4.58 2.70 4.77
C ALA A 19 -3.16 3.19 5.08
N TYR A 20 -2.16 2.31 4.92
CA TYR A 20 -0.75 2.67 5.08
C TYR A 20 -0.34 3.78 4.10
N LEU A 21 -0.85 3.75 2.87
CA LEU A 21 -0.58 4.77 1.85
C LEU A 21 -1.37 6.07 2.05
N GLY A 22 -2.18 6.19 3.10
CA GLY A 22 -2.97 7.38 3.40
C GLY A 22 -4.28 7.50 2.63
N ASN A 23 -4.67 6.48 1.86
CA ASN A 23 -5.82 6.49 0.96
C ASN A 23 -6.73 5.30 1.27
N ALA A 24 -7.18 5.17 2.52
CA ALA A 24 -7.93 4.01 2.99
C ALA A 24 -9.17 3.71 2.13
N LEU A 25 -9.26 2.44 1.75
CA LEU A 25 -10.35 1.81 1.03
C LEU A 25 -10.84 0.61 1.84
N SER A 26 -12.12 0.29 1.76
CA SER A 26 -12.69 -0.86 2.45
C SER A 26 -13.48 -1.73 1.49
N LEU A 27 -13.45 -3.04 1.74
CA LEU A 27 -14.04 -4.08 0.91
C LEU A 27 -14.99 -4.95 1.70
N VAL A 28 -16.16 -5.21 1.13
CA VAL A 28 -17.07 -6.27 1.56
C VAL A 28 -17.16 -7.30 0.43
N ILE A 29 -16.79 -8.54 0.72
CA ILE A 29 -16.81 -9.64 -0.24
C ILE A 29 -17.94 -10.58 0.14
N HIS A 30 -18.94 -10.71 -0.74
CA HIS A 30 -19.94 -11.75 -0.62
C HIS A 30 -19.39 -13.08 -1.15
N ASP A 31 -19.14 -14.04 -0.26
CA ASP A 31 -18.68 -15.38 -0.57
C ASP A 31 -19.42 -16.44 0.27
N ARG A 32 -20.23 -17.27 -0.40
CA ARG A 32 -20.95 -18.40 0.22
C ARG A 32 -20.13 -19.69 0.30
N THR A 33 -19.06 -19.82 -0.47
CA THR A 33 -18.29 -21.07 -0.56
C THR A 33 -17.11 -21.09 0.41
N GLY A 34 -16.65 -19.92 0.86
CA GLY A 34 -15.47 -19.76 1.71
C GLY A 34 -14.15 -19.84 0.94
N HIS A 35 -14.20 -20.02 -0.39
CA HIS A 35 -13.02 -20.10 -1.26
C HIS A 35 -12.19 -18.80 -1.23
N LYS A 36 -12.85 -17.64 -1.12
CA LYS A 36 -12.16 -16.34 -1.12
C LYS A 36 -11.41 -16.07 0.17
N ALA A 37 -11.77 -16.70 1.27
CA ALA A 37 -10.97 -16.65 2.50
C ALA A 37 -9.57 -17.21 2.26
N GLY A 38 -9.46 -18.37 1.59
CA GLY A 38 -8.17 -18.97 1.26
C GLY A 38 -7.32 -18.12 0.31
N ILE A 39 -7.96 -17.38 -0.61
CA ILE A 39 -7.23 -16.43 -1.48
C ILE A 39 -6.70 -15.24 -0.68
N ILE A 40 -7.48 -14.71 0.25
CA ILE A 40 -7.05 -13.60 1.12
C ILE A 40 -5.89 -14.05 1.99
N ASP A 41 -5.95 -15.25 2.56
CA ASP A 41 -4.86 -15.81 3.37
C ASP A 41 -3.54 -15.92 2.58
N LEU A 42 -3.60 -16.28 1.30
CA LEU A 42 -2.43 -16.29 0.41
C LEU A 42 -1.89 -14.87 0.18
N VAL A 43 -2.76 -13.90 -0.08
CA VAL A 43 -2.37 -12.50 -0.32
C VAL A 43 -1.78 -11.86 0.93
N MET A 44 -2.27 -12.21 2.12
CA MET A 44 -1.73 -11.71 3.39
C MET A 44 -0.24 -12.02 3.57
N GLN A 45 0.27 -13.12 3.01
CA GLN A 45 1.68 -13.49 3.05
C GLN A 45 2.57 -12.51 2.28
N MET A 46 1.99 -11.79 1.30
CA MET A 46 2.67 -10.83 0.44
C MET A 46 2.68 -9.41 1.03
N VAL A 47 2.04 -9.18 2.18
CA VAL A 47 1.93 -7.87 2.82
C VAL A 47 2.73 -7.83 4.13
N PRO A 48 3.41 -6.71 4.47
CA PRO A 48 4.08 -6.56 5.75
C PRO A 48 3.11 -6.70 6.94
N HIS A 49 3.48 -7.52 7.94
CA HIS A 49 2.59 -7.85 9.07
C HIS A 49 2.17 -6.64 9.90
N ASN A 50 3.02 -5.62 9.98
CA ASN A 50 2.71 -4.37 10.70
C ASN A 50 1.60 -3.53 10.03
N ARG A 51 1.12 -3.92 8.84
CA ARG A 51 0.00 -3.28 8.14
C ARG A 51 -1.30 -4.06 8.25
N LEU A 52 -1.27 -5.26 8.82
CA LEU A 52 -2.42 -6.16 8.86
C LEU A 52 -2.79 -6.48 10.30
N GLN A 53 -4.10 -6.53 10.55
CA GLN A 53 -4.63 -6.98 11.82
C GLN A 53 -5.82 -7.90 11.57
N VAL A 54 -5.60 -9.20 11.78
CA VAL A 54 -6.62 -10.23 11.60
C VAL A 54 -7.43 -10.35 12.88
N MET A 55 -8.71 -10.02 12.82
CA MET A 55 -9.55 -9.94 14.01
C MET A 55 -10.56 -11.09 14.01
N GLY A 56 -10.40 -11.99 14.98
CA GLY A 56 -11.40 -13.03 15.28
C GLY A 56 -12.60 -12.48 16.06
N HIS A 57 -12.40 -11.41 16.83
CA HIS A 57 -13.45 -10.70 17.56
C HIS A 57 -13.05 -9.23 17.70
N ILE A 58 -13.94 -8.31 17.33
CA ILE A 58 -13.72 -6.87 17.48
C ILE A 58 -14.62 -6.30 18.59
N ASN A 59 -14.08 -5.40 19.41
CA ASN A 59 -14.82 -4.72 20.47
C ASN A 59 -14.51 -3.20 20.44
N GLN A 60 -15.27 -2.43 21.22
CA GLN A 60 -15.08 -0.97 21.29
C GLN A 60 -13.72 -0.59 21.86
N GLU A 61 -13.21 -1.35 22.84
CA GLU A 61 -11.92 -1.10 23.45
C GLU A 61 -10.78 -1.14 22.44
N LEU A 62 -10.80 -2.08 21.48
CA LEU A 62 -9.84 -2.17 20.39
C LEU A 62 -9.88 -0.94 19.47
N ILE A 63 -11.06 -0.39 19.21
CA ILE A 63 -11.23 0.78 18.33
C ILE A 63 -10.70 2.04 19.03
N PHE A 64 -10.96 2.18 20.32
CA PHE A 64 -10.64 3.36 21.11
C PHE A 64 -9.39 3.19 22.00
N ASN A 65 -8.57 2.17 21.75
CA ASN A 65 -7.37 1.92 22.52
C ASN A 65 -6.31 3.00 22.25
N LYS A 66 -5.87 3.71 23.29
CA LYS A 66 -4.84 4.74 23.21
C LYS A 66 -3.44 4.17 22.91
N GLU A 67 -3.18 2.91 23.25
CA GLU A 67 -1.85 2.27 23.14
C GLU A 67 -1.65 1.50 21.82
N GLN A 68 -2.73 1.17 21.11
CA GLN A 68 -2.69 0.44 19.83
C GLN A 68 -3.60 1.09 18.79
N PRO A 69 -3.20 2.22 18.19
CA PRO A 69 -4.02 2.87 17.17
C PRO A 69 -4.09 1.97 15.93
N LEU A 70 -5.32 1.75 15.43
CA LEU A 70 -5.60 1.04 14.17
C LEU A 70 -5.06 1.76 12.91
N LYS A 71 -4.42 2.91 13.10
CA LYS A 71 -3.99 3.83 12.06
C LYS A 71 -2.98 3.17 11.12
N GLY A 72 -3.28 3.23 9.83
CA GLY A 72 -2.45 2.66 8.77
C GLY A 72 -2.60 1.15 8.62
N CYS A 73 -3.45 0.50 9.42
CA CYS A 73 -3.70 -0.93 9.36
C CYS A 73 -4.94 -1.25 8.53
N CYS A 74 -4.89 -2.41 7.88
CA CYS A 74 -6.05 -3.07 7.30
C CYS A 74 -6.56 -4.14 8.26
N LEU A 75 -7.83 -4.05 8.62
CA LEU A 75 -8.52 -5.07 9.40
C LEU A 75 -9.04 -6.16 8.49
N ILE A 76 -8.74 -7.42 8.81
CA ILE A 76 -9.35 -8.58 8.15
C ILE A 76 -10.40 -9.15 9.09
N VAL A 77 -11.67 -9.04 8.70
CA VAL A 77 -12.83 -9.39 9.52
C VAL A 77 -13.43 -10.68 9.00
N ASN A 78 -13.27 -11.73 9.81
CA ASN A 78 -13.82 -13.06 9.52
C ASN A 78 -15.12 -13.34 10.29
N ASP A 79 -15.39 -12.60 11.37
CA ASP A 79 -16.63 -12.68 12.15
C ASP A 79 -17.50 -11.43 11.97
N ASN A 80 -18.58 -11.57 11.19
CA ASN A 80 -19.51 -10.48 10.96
C ASN A 80 -20.34 -10.12 12.20
N LYS A 81 -20.53 -11.04 13.16
CA LYS A 81 -21.40 -10.80 14.33
C LYS A 81 -20.78 -9.79 15.28
N SER A 82 -19.54 -10.04 15.75
CA SER A 82 -18.83 -9.08 16.60
C SER A 82 -18.59 -7.76 15.88
N PHE A 83 -18.33 -7.80 14.57
CA PHE A 83 -18.15 -6.61 13.77
C PHE A 83 -19.40 -5.73 13.69
N ASN A 84 -20.57 -6.31 13.46
CA ASN A 84 -21.84 -5.56 13.44
C ASN A 84 -22.14 -4.83 14.76
N ASN A 85 -21.69 -5.36 15.90
CA ASN A 85 -21.87 -4.70 17.21
C ASN A 85 -21.09 -3.39 17.35
N VAL A 86 -20.04 -3.20 16.55
CA VAL A 86 -19.18 -2.00 16.59
C VAL A 86 -19.28 -1.15 15.33
N VAL A 87 -20.16 -1.51 14.39
CA VAL A 87 -20.35 -0.79 13.12
C VAL A 87 -20.67 0.69 13.32
N SER A 88 -21.41 1.06 14.36
CA SER A 88 -21.70 2.46 14.68
C SER A 88 -20.45 3.34 14.87
N HIS A 89 -19.32 2.72 15.26
CA HIS A 89 -18.02 3.38 15.39
C HIS A 89 -17.12 3.10 14.18
N MET A 90 -17.19 1.91 13.58
CA MET A 90 -16.38 1.54 12.42
C MET A 90 -16.80 2.28 11.15
N ASP A 91 -18.10 2.41 10.87
CA ASP A 91 -18.61 3.07 9.67
C ASP A 91 -18.10 4.53 9.53
N PRO A 92 -18.17 5.39 10.57
CA PRO A 92 -17.56 6.72 10.49
C PRO A 92 -16.02 6.68 10.49
N LEU A 93 -15.38 5.72 11.15
CA LEU A 93 -13.91 5.59 11.15
C LEU A 93 -13.37 5.22 9.77
N LEU A 94 -14.01 4.26 9.08
CA LEU A 94 -13.64 3.81 7.74
C LEU A 94 -14.00 4.85 6.67
N GLY A 95 -15.13 5.55 6.85
CA GLY A 95 -15.61 6.54 5.89
C GLY A 95 -14.97 7.91 6.01
N ARG A 96 -15.07 8.51 7.21
CA ARG A 96 -14.62 9.89 7.50
C ARG A 96 -13.22 9.95 8.14
N GLY A 97 -12.65 8.80 8.51
CA GLY A 97 -11.33 8.76 9.15
C GLY A 97 -11.33 9.09 10.63
N SER A 98 -12.50 9.19 11.28
CA SER A 98 -12.56 9.45 12.73
C SER A 98 -13.86 8.94 13.34
N ALA A 99 -13.77 8.45 14.58
CA ALA A 99 -14.92 8.10 15.40
C ALA A 99 -14.73 8.61 16.84
N THR A 100 -15.83 8.92 17.50
CA THR A 100 -15.85 9.39 18.89
C THR A 100 -16.84 8.56 19.70
N MET A 101 -16.52 8.31 20.96
CA MET A 101 -17.40 7.60 21.90
C MET A 101 -17.35 8.31 23.26
N ARG A 102 -18.50 8.40 23.91
CA ARG A 102 -18.60 8.87 25.30
C ARG A 102 -18.67 7.66 26.21
N ASN A 103 -17.61 7.43 26.97
CA ASN A 103 -17.50 6.32 27.91
C ASN A 103 -17.81 6.80 29.33
N PRO A 104 -18.97 6.46 29.91
CA PRO A 104 -19.25 6.77 31.30
C PRO A 104 -18.36 5.92 32.21
N TYR A 105 -17.70 6.56 33.17
CA TYR A 105 -16.92 5.86 34.19
C TYR A 105 -17.46 6.15 35.58
N LYS A 106 -17.34 5.16 36.47
CA LYS A 106 -17.69 5.28 37.88
C LYS A 106 -16.56 4.69 38.71
N THR A 107 -15.90 5.54 39.49
CA THR A 107 -14.85 5.15 40.42
C THR A 107 -15.26 5.50 41.85
N ARG A 108 -14.51 4.99 42.83
CA ARG A 108 -14.66 5.38 44.25
C ARG A 108 -14.46 6.88 44.50
N PHE A 109 -13.86 7.61 43.56
CA PHE A 109 -13.54 9.04 43.68
C PHE A 109 -14.48 9.94 42.86
N GLY A 110 -15.43 9.36 42.14
CA GLY A 110 -16.39 10.11 41.34
C GLY A 110 -16.86 9.37 40.09
N SER A 111 -17.91 9.90 39.48
CA SER A 111 -18.44 9.48 38.18
C SER A 111 -18.28 10.59 37.17
N GLY A 112 -18.01 10.23 35.93
CA GLY A 112 -17.87 11.19 34.83
C GLY A 112 -18.10 10.52 33.49
N ILE A 113 -17.91 11.31 32.43
CA ILE A 113 -17.94 10.83 31.06
C ILE A 113 -16.57 11.17 30.45
N GLU A 114 -15.86 10.15 30.00
CA GLU A 114 -14.63 10.32 29.22
C GLU A 114 -14.98 10.28 27.73
N GLU A 115 -14.52 11.27 26.97
CA GLU A 115 -14.64 11.25 25.51
C GLU A 115 -13.41 10.57 24.90
N LEU A 116 -13.63 9.42 24.26
CA LEU A 116 -12.62 8.66 23.54
C LEU A 116 -12.71 8.97 22.04
N ARG A 117 -11.56 9.13 21.40
CA ARG A 117 -11.45 9.44 19.97
C ARG A 117 -10.52 8.44 19.29
N ALA A 118 -10.99 7.89 18.18
CA ALA A 118 -10.21 7.05 17.28
C ALA A 118 -9.99 7.82 15.96
N GLU A 119 -8.77 7.75 15.43
CA GLU A 119 -8.39 8.41 14.18
C GLU A 119 -7.79 7.41 13.19
N GLY A 120 -8.17 7.56 11.93
CA GLY A 120 -7.65 6.81 10.81
C GLY A 120 -6.38 7.43 10.20
N PRO A 121 -6.00 6.99 8.99
CA PRO A 121 -6.76 6.12 8.08
C PRO A 121 -6.80 4.64 8.54
N VAL A 122 -7.93 3.96 8.37
CA VAL A 122 -8.10 2.51 8.63
C VAL A 122 -8.84 1.90 7.44
N SER A 123 -8.38 0.75 6.95
CA SER A 123 -9.09 -0.05 5.92
C SER A 123 -9.65 -1.33 6.50
N CYS A 124 -10.64 -1.92 5.85
CA CYS A 124 -11.12 -3.25 6.22
C CYS A 124 -11.43 -4.14 5.02
N ILE A 125 -11.28 -5.45 5.20
CA ILE A 125 -11.83 -6.47 4.31
C ILE A 125 -12.78 -7.33 5.16
N VAL A 126 -14.04 -7.37 4.76
CA VAL A 126 -15.11 -8.10 5.45
C VAL A 126 -15.63 -9.22 4.55
N LEU A 127 -15.61 -10.46 5.04
CA LEU A 127 -16.12 -11.63 4.33
C LEU A 127 -17.56 -11.95 4.79
N VAL A 128 -18.54 -11.87 3.90
CA VAL A 128 -19.95 -12.09 4.23
C VAL A 128 -20.59 -13.21 3.41
N LYS A 129 -21.51 -13.96 4.03
CA LYS A 129 -22.33 -14.97 3.33
C LYS A 129 -23.52 -14.34 2.60
N SER A 130 -23.97 -13.17 3.05
CA SER A 130 -24.97 -12.32 2.42
C SER A 130 -24.62 -10.86 2.68
N PHE A 131 -24.85 -9.97 1.72
CA PHE A 131 -24.69 -8.52 1.96
C PHE A 131 -25.64 -8.00 3.05
N MET A 132 -26.79 -8.66 3.25
CA MET A 132 -27.73 -8.33 4.32
C MET A 132 -27.16 -8.60 5.72
N ASP A 133 -26.12 -9.44 5.82
CA ASP A 133 -25.44 -9.73 7.09
C ASP A 133 -24.43 -8.64 7.47
N CYS A 134 -24.18 -7.66 6.58
CA CYS A 134 -23.21 -6.60 6.79
C CYS A 134 -23.92 -5.29 7.08
N SER A 135 -23.75 -4.75 8.30
CA SER A 135 -24.38 -3.48 8.69
C SER A 135 -23.60 -2.24 8.21
N LEU A 136 -22.48 -2.41 7.50
CA LEU A 136 -21.74 -1.29 6.92
C LEU A 136 -22.60 -0.64 5.83
N THR A 137 -22.81 0.66 5.97
CA THR A 137 -23.66 1.44 5.05
C THR A 137 -22.91 2.56 4.36
N HIS A 138 -21.67 2.86 4.79
CA HIS A 138 -20.90 3.94 4.22
C HIS A 138 -20.75 3.80 2.69
N PRO A 139 -20.99 4.87 1.91
CA PRO A 139 -20.93 4.81 0.45
C PRO A 139 -19.50 4.75 -0.12
N TYR A 140 -18.46 4.78 0.73
CA TYR A 140 -17.05 4.65 0.31
C TYR A 140 -16.53 3.20 0.40
N ILE A 141 -17.43 2.24 0.66
CA ILE A 141 -17.08 0.83 0.88
C ILE A 141 -17.44 0.06 -0.38
N LEU A 142 -16.43 -0.53 -1.01
CA LEU A 142 -16.55 -1.36 -2.20
C LEU A 142 -17.23 -2.68 -1.83
N ARG A 143 -18.36 -3.00 -2.46
CA ARG A 143 -19.09 -4.27 -2.24
C ARG A 143 -18.97 -5.17 -3.45
N VAL A 144 -18.37 -6.36 -3.32
CA VAL A 144 -18.09 -7.25 -4.46
C VAL A 144 -18.72 -8.63 -4.27
N ASN A 145 -19.38 -9.13 -5.32
CA ASN A 145 -19.87 -10.49 -5.37
C ASN A 145 -18.80 -11.45 -5.91
N ALA A 146 -18.33 -12.37 -5.07
CA ALA A 146 -17.26 -13.31 -5.39
C ALA A 146 -17.63 -14.40 -6.40
N GLN A 147 -18.93 -14.64 -6.60
CA GLN A 147 -19.46 -15.77 -7.37
C GLN A 147 -19.78 -15.41 -8.82
N GLY A 148 -19.49 -14.16 -9.23
CA GLY A 148 -19.91 -13.63 -10.52
C GLY A 148 -21.40 -13.28 -10.53
N GLY A 149 -21.77 -12.32 -11.39
CA GLY A 149 -23.14 -11.84 -11.54
C GLY A 149 -23.38 -10.48 -10.90
N ALA A 150 -24.02 -9.60 -11.66
CA ALA A 150 -24.53 -8.31 -11.19
C ALA A 150 -25.66 -8.59 -10.21
N ASN A 151 -25.57 -8.03 -9.01
CA ASN A 151 -26.71 -7.95 -8.10
C ASN A 151 -26.85 -6.48 -7.67
N GLU A 152 -28.05 -6.05 -7.26
CA GLU A 152 -28.34 -4.65 -6.93
C GLU A 152 -27.42 -4.06 -5.85
N TYR A 153 -26.81 -4.93 -5.04
CA TYR A 153 -25.96 -4.58 -3.90
C TYR A 153 -24.46 -4.77 -4.15
N SER A 154 -24.05 -5.11 -5.37
CA SER A 154 -22.67 -5.43 -5.71
C SER A 154 -22.13 -4.59 -6.86
N GLU A 155 -20.92 -4.09 -6.69
CA GLU A 155 -20.09 -3.49 -7.70
C GLU A 155 -19.36 -4.56 -8.51
N HIS A 156 -19.15 -4.26 -9.79
CA HIS A 156 -18.35 -5.10 -10.67
C HIS A 156 -16.88 -4.76 -10.52
N LEU A 157 -16.04 -5.76 -10.28
CA LEU A 157 -14.60 -5.58 -10.46
C LEU A 157 -14.29 -5.34 -11.95
N PRO A 158 -13.40 -4.38 -12.27
CA PRO A 158 -13.03 -4.12 -13.65
C PRO A 158 -12.49 -5.38 -14.33
N ALA A 159 -12.74 -5.48 -15.64
CA ALA A 159 -12.20 -6.58 -16.43
C ALA A 159 -10.66 -6.52 -16.41
N LEU A 160 -10.02 -7.66 -16.20
CA LEU A 160 -8.57 -7.79 -16.38
C LEU A 160 -8.29 -7.73 -17.87
N TYR A 161 -7.77 -6.61 -18.35
CA TYR A 161 -7.26 -6.48 -19.70
C TYR A 161 -5.80 -6.91 -19.72
N GLY A 162 -5.52 -8.02 -20.40
CA GLY A 162 -4.18 -8.60 -20.53
C GLY A 162 -4.18 -10.09 -20.23
N HIS A 163 -3.39 -10.85 -20.98
CA HIS A 163 -3.09 -12.24 -20.69
C HIS A 163 -2.14 -12.31 -19.49
N ALA A 164 -2.67 -12.17 -18.27
CA ALA A 164 -1.96 -12.64 -17.10
C ALA A 164 -1.87 -14.17 -17.23
N SER A 165 -0.78 -14.67 -17.81
CA SER A 165 -0.53 -16.11 -17.83
C SER A 165 -0.52 -16.58 -16.38
N GLN A 166 -1.18 -17.71 -16.12
CA GLN A 166 -1.22 -18.29 -14.78
C GLN A 166 0.20 -18.61 -14.26
N ASP A 167 1.16 -18.75 -15.17
CA ASP A 167 2.58 -19.01 -14.89
C ASP A 167 3.32 -17.82 -14.28
N LEU A 168 2.79 -16.59 -14.41
CA LEU A 168 3.39 -15.37 -13.86
C LEU A 168 3.26 -15.26 -12.32
N PHE A 169 2.54 -16.19 -11.67
CA PHE A 169 2.29 -16.19 -10.22
C PHE A 169 3.07 -17.24 -9.43
N VAL A 170 4.10 -17.89 -10.02
CA VAL A 170 5.19 -18.45 -9.21
C VAL A 170 6.06 -17.28 -8.71
N VAL A 171 5.43 -16.35 -8.00
CA VAL A 171 6.07 -15.18 -7.42
C VAL A 171 6.45 -15.58 -6.01
N ASP A 172 7.72 -15.42 -5.70
CA ASP A 172 8.19 -15.54 -4.33
C ASP A 172 7.46 -14.49 -3.48
N ALA A 173 6.53 -14.94 -2.64
CA ALA A 173 5.77 -14.08 -1.73
C ALA A 173 6.71 -13.26 -0.83
N ALA A 174 7.90 -13.76 -0.52
CA ALA A 174 8.92 -13.03 0.23
C ALA A 174 9.48 -11.86 -0.58
N MET A 175 9.75 -12.04 -1.88
CA MET A 175 10.19 -10.95 -2.77
C MET A 175 9.10 -9.88 -2.90
N PHE A 176 7.85 -10.30 -3.06
CA PHE A 176 6.73 -9.36 -3.14
C PHE A 176 6.58 -8.58 -1.83
N LYS A 177 6.64 -9.26 -0.69
CA LYS A 177 6.61 -8.63 0.64
C LYS A 177 7.74 -7.62 0.81
N LYS A 178 8.97 -7.96 0.40
CA LYS A 178 10.13 -7.04 0.42
C LYS A 178 9.90 -5.81 -0.45
N ASN A 179 9.29 -5.96 -1.62
CA ASN A 179 8.89 -4.82 -2.45
C ASN A 179 7.82 -3.97 -1.77
N MET A 180 6.83 -4.60 -1.13
CA MET A 180 5.80 -3.88 -0.37
C MET A 180 6.37 -3.14 0.84
N GLU A 181 7.42 -3.64 1.50
CA GLU A 181 8.14 -2.94 2.57
C GLU A 181 8.77 -1.61 2.09
N LEU A 182 9.04 -1.46 0.80
CA LEU A 182 9.59 -0.23 0.21
C LEU A 182 8.53 0.84 -0.07
N LEU A 183 7.24 0.48 -0.04
CA LEU A 183 6.16 1.45 -0.22
C LEU A 183 6.27 2.56 0.82
N LYS A 184 6.01 3.79 0.37
CA LYS A 184 5.93 4.97 1.21
C LYS A 184 4.66 5.75 0.87
N PRO A 185 4.02 6.39 1.85
CA PRO A 185 2.98 7.37 1.57
C PRO A 185 3.51 8.46 0.64
N GLY A 186 2.68 8.96 -0.25
CA GLY A 186 3.06 9.99 -1.21
C GLY A 186 1.87 10.64 -1.86
N THR A 187 2.07 11.87 -2.32
CA THR A 187 1.07 12.61 -3.10
C THR A 187 1.14 12.17 -4.56
N VAL A 188 0.01 11.75 -5.12
CA VAL A 188 -0.12 11.44 -6.54
C VAL A 188 -1.02 12.48 -7.18
N HIS A 189 -0.56 13.07 -8.27
CA HIS A 189 -1.38 13.94 -9.10
C HIS A 189 -2.14 13.09 -10.12
N VAL A 190 -3.48 13.11 -10.07
CA VAL A 190 -4.35 12.44 -11.04
C VAL A 190 -4.75 13.47 -12.12
N PRO A 191 -4.15 13.43 -13.33
CA PRO A 191 -4.24 14.53 -14.28
C PRO A 191 -5.64 14.78 -14.86
N PHE A 192 -6.54 13.80 -14.79
CA PHE A 192 -7.92 13.88 -15.28
C PHE A 192 -8.94 13.93 -14.13
N ALA A 193 -8.51 14.24 -12.89
CA ALA A 193 -9.37 14.26 -11.71
C ALA A 193 -10.59 15.19 -11.86
N ASP A 194 -10.36 16.38 -12.41
CA ASP A 194 -11.42 17.39 -12.62
C ASP A 194 -12.42 16.95 -13.69
N ASP A 195 -11.93 16.35 -14.78
CA ASP A 195 -12.78 15.87 -15.87
C ASP A 195 -13.61 14.66 -15.44
N LEU A 196 -13.03 13.77 -14.63
CA LEU A 196 -13.74 12.64 -14.05
C LEU A 196 -14.83 13.10 -13.07
N SER A 197 -14.52 14.08 -12.21
CA SER A 197 -15.49 14.68 -11.29
C SER A 197 -16.64 15.33 -12.04
N LYS A 198 -16.34 16.14 -13.06
CA LYS A 198 -17.34 16.75 -13.94
C LYS A 198 -18.19 15.71 -14.65
N TYR A 199 -17.59 14.66 -15.21
CA TYR A 199 -18.32 13.61 -15.92
C TYR A 199 -19.31 12.86 -15.00
N LEU A 200 -18.90 12.56 -13.76
CA LEU A 200 -19.76 11.88 -12.81
C LEU A 200 -20.90 12.77 -12.30
N ASN A 201 -20.67 14.09 -12.20
CA ASN A 201 -21.65 15.07 -11.72
C ASN A 201 -22.57 15.63 -12.83
N ALA A 202 -22.15 15.63 -14.09
CA ALA A 202 -22.88 16.23 -15.22
C ALA A 202 -24.13 15.44 -15.64
N ASN A 203 -24.26 14.17 -15.24
CA ASN A 203 -25.32 13.28 -15.72
C ASN A 203 -26.66 13.39 -14.96
N GLY A 204 -26.90 14.49 -14.23
CA GLY A 204 -28.23 14.82 -13.69
C GLY A 204 -28.85 13.80 -12.73
N GLN A 205 -28.08 12.86 -12.20
CA GLN A 205 -28.55 11.83 -11.27
C GLN A 205 -27.70 11.81 -10.00
N VAL A 206 -28.39 11.62 -8.87
CA VAL A 206 -27.97 11.18 -7.52
C VAL A 206 -26.51 11.43 -7.20
N ASP A 207 -26.22 12.26 -6.19
CA ASP A 207 -24.87 12.56 -5.66
C ASP A 207 -23.89 11.38 -5.80
N ARG A 208 -23.07 11.39 -6.87
CA ARG A 208 -22.07 10.37 -7.20
C ARG A 208 -20.69 10.69 -6.61
N SER A 209 -20.61 11.71 -5.76
CA SER A 209 -19.41 12.08 -5.01
C SER A 209 -18.75 10.87 -4.32
N PRO A 210 -19.52 9.93 -3.72
CA PRO A 210 -18.90 8.77 -3.09
C PRO A 210 -18.16 7.83 -4.05
N SER A 211 -18.74 7.59 -5.23
CA SER A 211 -18.11 6.74 -6.25
C SER A 211 -16.84 7.39 -6.82
N TYR A 212 -16.84 8.71 -7.01
CA TYR A 212 -15.65 9.44 -7.42
C TYR A 212 -14.51 9.28 -6.40
N GLU A 213 -14.81 9.47 -5.12
CA GLU A 213 -13.82 9.37 -4.05
C GLU A 213 -13.19 7.96 -3.96
N VAL A 214 -14.01 6.91 -4.10
CA VAL A 214 -13.51 5.52 -4.14
C VAL A 214 -12.57 5.31 -5.34
N ILE A 215 -12.98 5.75 -6.53
CA ILE A 215 -12.15 5.64 -7.75
C ILE A 215 -10.85 6.43 -7.58
N HIS A 216 -10.92 7.65 -7.05
CA HIS A 216 -9.77 8.51 -6.85
C HIS A 216 -8.75 7.89 -5.88
N ARG A 217 -9.19 7.39 -4.71
CA ARG A 217 -8.33 6.68 -3.76
C ARG A 217 -7.73 5.40 -4.34
N LEU A 218 -8.48 4.68 -5.17
CA LEU A 218 -7.99 3.49 -5.87
C LEU A 218 -6.88 3.83 -6.86
N LEU A 219 -7.07 4.88 -7.67
CA LEU A 219 -6.07 5.35 -8.63
C LEU A 219 -4.78 5.79 -7.93
N ILE A 220 -4.89 6.52 -6.82
CA ILE A 220 -3.72 6.94 -6.03
C ILE A 220 -2.98 5.72 -5.47
N SER A 221 -3.71 4.81 -4.81
CA SER A 221 -3.11 3.63 -4.18
C SER A 221 -2.41 2.73 -5.19
N THR A 222 -3.05 2.46 -6.33
CA THR A 222 -2.46 1.64 -7.41
C THR A 222 -1.27 2.32 -8.06
N THR A 223 -1.31 3.64 -8.25
CA THR A 223 -0.17 4.40 -8.79
C THR A 223 1.04 4.35 -7.86
N LEU A 224 0.84 4.47 -6.55
CA LEU A 224 1.91 4.34 -5.56
C LEU A 224 2.49 2.92 -5.54
N MET A 225 1.63 1.90 -5.65
CA MET A 225 2.05 0.49 -5.69
C MET A 225 2.82 0.13 -6.96
N ASN A 226 2.46 0.71 -8.10
CA ASN A 226 3.16 0.48 -9.37
C ASN A 226 4.46 1.29 -9.50
N ASN A 227 4.65 2.34 -8.71
CA ASN A 227 5.83 3.20 -8.74
C ASN A 227 6.69 3.06 -7.47
N ILE A 228 7.01 1.82 -7.09
CA ILE A 228 7.95 1.56 -5.99
C ILE A 228 9.32 2.13 -6.38
N LYS A 229 9.73 3.18 -5.67
CA LYS A 229 11.05 3.79 -5.88
C LYS A 229 12.12 2.79 -5.47
N ALA A 230 13.08 2.54 -6.35
CA ALA A 230 14.25 1.75 -6.03
C ALA A 230 14.94 2.32 -4.77
N PRO A 231 15.39 1.47 -3.84
CA PRO A 231 16.07 1.94 -2.64
C PRO A 231 17.33 2.71 -3.01
N SER A 232 17.60 3.79 -2.27
CA SER A 232 18.84 4.55 -2.43
C SER A 232 20.06 3.66 -2.15
N ARG A 233 21.21 3.97 -2.74
CA ARG A 233 22.47 3.25 -2.42
C ARG A 233 22.77 3.26 -0.91
N ALA A 234 22.47 4.38 -0.25
CA ALA A 234 22.59 4.52 1.20
C ALA A 234 21.67 3.55 1.94
N LYS A 235 20.41 3.43 1.52
CA LYS A 235 19.44 2.49 2.11
C LYS A 235 19.88 1.03 1.95
N VAL A 236 20.37 0.66 0.77
CA VAL A 236 20.87 -0.71 0.52
C VAL A 236 22.07 -1.02 1.43
N MET A 237 23.02 -0.09 1.54
CA MET A 237 24.21 -0.28 2.38
C MET A 237 23.87 -0.25 3.88
N ALA A 238 22.94 0.61 4.29
CA ALA A 238 22.41 0.67 5.65
C ALA A 238 21.82 -0.68 6.08
N MET A 239 21.03 -1.30 5.20
CA MET A 239 20.49 -2.65 5.43
C MET A 239 21.58 -3.73 5.49
N LEU A 240 22.61 -3.64 4.65
CA LEU A 240 23.71 -4.63 4.61
C LEU A 240 24.60 -4.59 5.86
N TYR A 241 24.82 -3.39 6.39
CA TYR A 241 25.72 -3.17 7.53
C TYR A 241 24.98 -3.01 8.86
N ASP A 242 23.64 -3.13 8.85
CA ASP A 242 22.76 -2.91 10.00
C ASP A 242 23.00 -1.55 10.69
N VAL A 243 22.95 -0.49 9.88
CA VAL A 243 23.18 0.90 10.33
C VAL A 243 22.05 1.79 9.83
N ASP A 244 21.84 2.93 10.49
CA ASP A 244 20.86 3.93 10.05
C ASP A 244 21.13 4.48 8.63
N GLU A 245 20.07 4.71 7.85
CA GLU A 245 20.17 5.21 6.46
C GLU A 245 20.84 6.59 6.41
N ALA A 246 20.57 7.49 7.37
CA ALA A 246 21.16 8.82 7.38
C ALA A 246 22.65 8.77 7.75
N ALA A 247 23.03 7.92 8.71
CA ALA A 247 24.44 7.68 9.02
C ALA A 247 25.20 7.12 7.80
N MET A 248 24.61 6.16 7.09
CA MET A 248 25.19 5.59 5.88
C MET A 248 25.24 6.59 4.72
N ALA A 249 24.21 7.43 4.56
CA ALA A 249 24.19 8.50 3.57
C ALA A 249 25.32 9.51 3.82
N ASN A 250 25.51 9.94 5.07
CA ASN A 250 26.57 10.86 5.47
C ASN A 250 27.96 10.26 5.20
N TRP A 251 28.16 8.97 5.51
CA TRP A 251 29.41 8.27 5.24
C TRP A 251 29.70 8.10 3.74
N LEU A 252 28.67 7.83 2.93
CA LEU A 252 28.82 7.77 1.48
C LEU A 252 29.15 9.14 0.87
N SER A 253 28.57 10.21 1.41
CA SER A 253 28.86 11.58 1.00
C SER A 253 30.28 12.02 1.40
N SER A 254 30.76 11.65 2.59
CA SER A 254 32.14 11.96 3.00
C SER A 254 33.18 11.26 2.12
N ARG A 255 32.95 9.98 1.75
CA ARG A 255 33.82 9.26 0.81
C ARG A 255 33.73 9.75 -0.64
N GLY A 256 32.58 10.29 -1.05
CA GLY A 256 32.44 10.98 -2.34
C GLY A 256 33.37 12.20 -2.44
N ASN A 257 33.50 12.95 -1.35
CA ASN A 257 34.40 14.10 -1.25
C ASN A 257 35.87 13.71 -1.15
N GLU A 258 36.21 12.65 -0.41
CA GLU A 258 37.58 12.12 -0.35
C GLU A 258 38.08 11.68 -1.74
N ASN A 259 37.25 10.98 -2.52
CA ASN A 259 37.60 10.58 -3.89
C ASN A 259 37.80 11.77 -4.85
N HIS A 260 37.15 12.90 -4.59
CA HIS A 260 37.34 14.14 -5.35
C HIS A 260 38.70 14.78 -5.00
N GLU A 261 39.07 14.83 -3.71
CA GLU A 261 40.40 15.29 -3.29
C GLU A 261 41.53 14.39 -3.81
N TYR A 262 41.37 13.06 -3.79
CA TYR A 262 42.36 12.15 -4.37
C TYR A 262 42.50 12.29 -5.90
N LYS A 263 41.41 12.61 -6.62
CA LYS A 263 41.47 12.94 -8.06
C LYS A 263 42.21 14.26 -8.30
N LEU A 264 41.89 15.31 -7.55
CA LEU A 264 42.57 16.60 -7.63
C LEU A 264 44.07 16.51 -7.26
N LEU A 265 44.42 15.67 -6.28
CA LEU A 265 45.80 15.38 -5.91
C LEU A 265 46.55 14.55 -6.98
N ARG A 266 45.86 13.62 -7.67
CA ARG A 266 46.43 12.91 -8.82
C ARG A 266 46.63 13.81 -10.03
N GLU A 267 45.72 14.74 -10.28
CA GLU A 267 45.82 15.71 -11.37
C GLU A 267 46.94 16.73 -11.12
N ARG A 268 47.09 17.23 -9.88
CA ARG A 268 48.26 18.05 -9.48
C ARG A 268 49.59 17.29 -9.57
N LYS A 269 49.62 16.00 -9.25
CA LYS A 269 50.83 15.16 -9.43
C LYS A 269 51.15 14.85 -10.89
N ARG A 270 50.17 14.95 -11.80
CA ARG A 270 50.37 14.84 -13.25
C ARG A 270 50.81 16.16 -13.88
N SER A 271 50.35 17.32 -13.38
CA SER A 271 50.80 18.63 -13.87
C SER A 271 52.22 19.00 -13.45
N ASN A 272 52.75 18.39 -12.38
CA ASN A 272 54.13 18.61 -11.89
C ASN A 272 55.16 17.58 -12.40
N LYS A 273 54.82 16.76 -13.40
CA LYS A 273 55.83 15.96 -14.11
C LYS A 273 56.20 16.66 -15.40
N GLU A 274 57.38 17.27 -15.41
CA GLU A 274 58.06 17.72 -16.63
C GLU A 274 58.16 16.57 -17.65
N PRO A 275 58.15 16.89 -18.97
CA PRO A 275 58.16 15.89 -20.01
C PRO A 275 59.55 15.25 -20.08
N VAL A 276 59.68 14.03 -19.57
CA VAL A 276 60.82 13.17 -19.88
C VAL A 276 60.51 12.44 -21.18
N ASP A 277 61.12 12.95 -22.24
CA ASP A 277 61.33 12.25 -23.50
C ASP A 277 62.02 10.90 -23.23
N ARG A 278 61.43 9.80 -23.74
CA ARG A 278 62.09 8.63 -24.37
C ARG A 278 61.17 7.41 -24.40
N GLY A 279 60.83 7.00 -25.63
CA GLY A 279 61.12 5.66 -26.15
C GLY A 279 60.45 4.42 -25.53
N GLN A 280 59.61 3.78 -26.36
CA GLN A 280 59.38 2.32 -26.44
C GLN A 280 58.78 1.58 -25.24
N ALA A 281 57.52 1.15 -25.38
CA ALA A 281 57.15 -0.20 -25.80
C ALA A 281 55.67 -0.43 -25.52
N ALA A 282 54.89 -0.63 -26.59
CA ALA A 282 53.48 -0.92 -26.52
C ALA A 282 53.25 -2.39 -26.15
N TYR A 283 52.63 -2.63 -24.99
CA TYR A 283 51.83 -3.82 -24.71
C TYR A 283 50.62 -3.38 -23.90
N GLY A 284 49.44 -3.41 -24.54
CA GLY A 284 48.18 -3.00 -23.93
C GLY A 284 47.01 -3.47 -24.77
N TYR A 285 46.43 -4.59 -24.33
CA TYR A 285 45.27 -5.29 -24.87
C TYR A 285 44.16 -4.38 -25.44
N GLU A 286 43.78 -4.65 -26.69
CA GLU A 286 42.51 -4.20 -27.27
C GLU A 286 41.34 -4.86 -26.50
N ILE A 287 40.54 -4.05 -25.79
CA ILE A 287 39.18 -4.42 -25.44
C ILE A 287 38.28 -3.81 -26.51
N ARG A 288 37.83 -4.64 -27.46
CA ARG A 288 36.78 -4.29 -28.42
C ARG A 288 35.46 -4.13 -27.68
N LEU A 289 34.96 -2.90 -27.63
CA LEU A 289 33.56 -2.60 -27.32
C LEU A 289 32.71 -3.06 -28.51
N LEU A 290 31.82 -4.02 -28.30
CA LEU A 290 30.74 -4.32 -29.25
C LEU A 290 29.52 -3.42 -28.93
N PRO A 291 28.80 -2.91 -29.94
CA PRO A 291 27.80 -1.87 -29.79
C PRO A 291 26.42 -2.43 -29.42
N SER A 292 25.65 -1.53 -28.80
CA SER A 292 24.18 -1.46 -28.75
C SER A 292 23.41 -2.29 -29.79
N LEU A 293 22.51 -3.14 -29.30
CA LEU A 293 21.27 -3.56 -29.97
C LEU A 293 20.15 -3.16 -29.00
N GLY A 294 19.12 -2.40 -29.35
CA GLY A 294 18.50 -2.24 -30.65
C GLY A 294 17.02 -2.53 -30.44
N LEU A 295 16.23 -1.47 -30.28
CA LEU A 295 14.77 -1.49 -30.34
C LEU A 295 14.28 -2.08 -31.66
N ALA A 296 13.32 -3.00 -31.57
CA ALA A 296 12.27 -3.24 -32.55
C ALA A 296 11.06 -3.79 -31.79
#